data_AF-A0A9C7V0D9-F1
#
_entry.id   AF-A0A9C7V0D9-F1
#
_cell.length_a   1.000
_cell.length_b   1.000
_cell.length_c   1.000
_cell.angle_alpha   90.00
_cell.angle_beta   90.00
_cell.angle_gamma   90.00
#
_symmetry.space_group_name_H-M   'P 1'
#
loop_
_entity.id
_entity.type
_entity.pdbx_description
1 polymer ?
#
loop_
_entity_poly.entity_id
_entity_poly.type
_entity_poly.pdbx_seq_one_letter_code
_entity_poly.pdbx_strand_id
1 'polypeptide(L)'
;TDPAYFGGQMFYNNNNPGNRTLAQIMQNRFAQLQPGNDREIKLTGDELYLLKSNKNPSLMIECGFLSNPDEEAKLATAEYQQQLAFTIYSGLLDYLSTMAPDEQWTADEDSGELFVTIE
;
A
#
# COMPACT_ATOMS: atom_id res chain seq x y z
N THR A 1 1.87 18.24 17.04
CA THR A 1 0.93 18.10 15.92
C THR A 1 1.39 19.01 14.81
N ASP A 2 1.48 18.49 13.59
CA ASP A 2 1.92 19.23 12.39
C ASP A 2 0.86 19.06 11.30
N PRO A 3 -0.07 20.01 11.15
CA PRO A 3 -1.19 19.90 10.22
C PRO A 3 -0.75 20.06 8.75
N ALA A 4 0.52 20.39 8.48
CA ALA A 4 1.00 20.58 7.11
C ALA A 4 1.09 19.27 6.32
N TYR A 5 1.17 18.12 7.00
CA TYR A 5 1.30 16.82 6.36
C TYR A 5 0.00 16.03 6.46
N PHE A 6 -0.45 15.49 5.33
CA PHE A 6 -1.61 14.61 5.25
C PHE A 6 -1.43 13.59 4.11
N GLY A 7 -2.34 12.62 4.03
CA GLY A 7 -2.41 11.63 2.95
C GLY A 7 -1.52 10.42 3.17
N GLY A 8 -2.01 9.26 2.75
CA GLY A 8 -1.30 7.99 2.82
C GLY A 8 -0.16 7.90 1.82
N GLN A 9 0.84 7.08 2.17
CA GLN A 9 2.13 7.00 1.51
C GLN A 9 2.53 5.54 1.31
N MET A 10 2.85 5.19 0.07
CA MET A 10 3.25 3.83 -0.28
C MET A 10 4.76 3.70 -0.34
N PHE A 11 5.31 2.70 0.35
CA PHE A 11 6.74 2.39 0.38
C PHE A 11 7.01 1.00 -0.19
N TYR A 12 8.02 0.91 -1.04
CA TYR A 12 8.35 -0.31 -1.76
C TYR A 12 9.87 -0.49 -1.87
N ASN A 13 10.33 -1.71 -2.13
CA ASN A 13 11.73 -2.01 -2.46
C ASN A 13 11.86 -2.46 -3.92
N ASN A 14 13.02 -2.32 -4.55
CA ASN A 14 13.25 -2.68 -5.96
C ASN A 14 13.70 -4.15 -6.17
N ASN A 15 13.75 -4.98 -5.13
CA ASN A 15 14.10 -6.39 -5.17
C ASN A 15 13.09 -7.27 -5.93
N ASN A 16 11.86 -6.79 -6.16
CA ASN A 16 10.86 -7.43 -7.00
C ASN A 16 10.18 -6.37 -7.90
N PRO A 17 10.11 -6.57 -9.23
CA PRO A 17 9.50 -5.60 -10.14
C PRO A 17 8.00 -5.36 -9.88
N GLY A 18 7.29 -6.35 -9.33
CA GLY A 18 5.89 -6.25 -8.94
C GLY A 18 5.63 -5.24 -7.82
N ASN A 19 6.61 -4.99 -6.94
CA ASN A 19 6.50 -4.05 -5.83
C ASN A 19 6.15 -2.63 -6.31
N ARG A 20 6.83 -2.16 -7.36
CA ARG A 20 6.61 -0.82 -7.90
C ARG A 20 5.23 -0.69 -8.52
N THR A 21 4.79 -1.72 -9.25
CA THR A 21 3.45 -1.77 -9.87
C THR A 21 2.37 -1.75 -8.80
N LEU A 22 2.49 -2.61 -7.78
CA LEU A 22 1.58 -2.66 -6.64
C LEU A 22 1.52 -1.32 -5.90
N ALA A 23 2.68 -0.72 -5.59
CA ALA A 23 2.74 0.58 -4.92
C ALA A 23 2.04 1.68 -5.72
N GLN A 24 2.25 1.73 -7.03
CA GLN A 24 1.64 2.75 -7.89
C GLN A 24 0.12 2.59 -7.97
N ILE A 25 -0.38 1.36 -8.13
CA ILE A 25 -1.81 1.06 -8.12
C ILE A 25 -2.42 1.50 -6.79
N MET A 26 -1.78 1.14 -5.68
CA MET A 26 -2.26 1.47 -4.34
C MET A 26 -2.27 2.99 -4.09
N GLN A 27 -1.21 3.71 -4.47
CA GLN A 27 -1.16 5.17 -4.33
C GLN A 27 -2.28 5.85 -5.12
N ASN A 28 -2.58 5.37 -6.34
CA ASN A 28 -3.68 5.89 -7.14
C ASN A 28 -5.05 5.64 -6.48
N ARG A 29 -5.23 4.50 -5.82
CA ARG A 29 -6.45 4.20 -5.04
C ARG A 29 -6.59 5.10 -3.82
N PHE A 30 -5.50 5.32 -3.09
CA PHE A 30 -5.48 6.24 -1.95
C PHE A 30 -5.78 7.68 -2.35
N ALA A 31 -5.28 8.14 -3.51
CA ALA A 31 -5.62 9.48 -4.04
C ALA A 31 -7.13 9.65 -4.33
N GLN A 32 -7.87 8.57 -4.58
CA GLN A 32 -9.34 8.61 -4.72
C GLN A 32 -10.03 8.69 -3.35
N LEU A 33 -9.54 7.97 -2.34
CA LEU A 33 -10.07 8.01 -0.98
C LEU A 33 -9.73 9.33 -0.25
N GLN A 34 -8.56 9.89 -0.53
CA GLN A 34 -8.01 11.09 0.10
C GLN A 34 -7.79 12.18 -0.95
N PRO A 35 -8.85 12.89 -1.37
CA PRO A 35 -8.72 13.97 -2.34
C PRO A 35 -7.66 14.99 -1.89
N GLY A 36 -6.74 15.31 -2.80
CA GLY A 36 -5.62 16.21 -2.54
C GLY A 36 -4.34 15.52 -2.04
N ASN A 37 -4.35 14.20 -1.79
CA ASN A 37 -3.13 13.44 -1.55
C ASN A 37 -2.28 13.39 -2.84
N ASP A 38 -1.22 14.20 -2.88
CA ASP A 38 -0.28 14.32 -3.99
C ASP A 38 1.03 13.54 -3.77
N ARG A 39 1.05 12.65 -2.76
CA ARG A 39 2.23 11.86 -2.42
C ARG A 39 2.59 10.88 -3.53
N GLU A 40 3.89 10.81 -3.81
CA GLU A 40 4.47 9.87 -4.76
C GLU A 40 4.98 8.63 -4.04
N ILE A 41 4.90 7.46 -4.68
CA ILE A 41 5.47 6.20 -4.14
C ILE A 41 6.95 6.38 -3.76
N LYS A 42 7.37 5.81 -2.63
CA LYS A 42 8.75 5.91 -2.13
C LYS A 42 9.50 4.60 -2.29
N LEU A 43 10.60 4.65 -3.05
CA LEU A 43 11.59 3.58 -3.05
C LEU A 43 12.34 3.62 -1.72
N THR A 44 12.44 2.47 -1.08
CA THR A 44 13.19 2.27 0.17
C THR A 44 14.43 1.45 -0.10
N GLY A 45 15.47 1.73 0.68
CA GLY A 45 16.69 0.93 0.72
C GLY A 45 16.55 -0.25 1.68
N ASP A 46 17.58 -0.45 2.49
CA ASP A 46 17.67 -1.56 3.43
C ASP A 46 17.02 -1.26 4.80
N GLU A 47 16.54 -0.03 5.01
CA GLU A 47 15.96 0.44 6.27
C GLU A 47 14.63 -0.24 6.64
N LEU A 48 13.85 -0.66 5.65
CA LEU A 48 12.61 -1.41 5.87
C LEU A 48 12.87 -2.91 5.71
N TYR A 49 13.25 -3.56 6.81
CA TYR A 49 13.63 -4.98 6.85
C TYR A 49 12.59 -5.91 6.21
N LEU A 50 11.30 -5.63 6.44
CA LEU A 50 10.19 -6.43 5.90
C LEU A 50 10.14 -6.39 4.36
N LEU A 51 10.34 -5.22 3.75
CA LEU A 51 10.34 -5.09 2.29
C LEU A 51 11.62 -5.64 1.68
N LYS A 52 12.77 -5.38 2.33
CA LYS A 52 14.09 -5.86 1.89
C LYS A 52 14.16 -7.39 1.80
N SER A 53 13.69 -8.07 2.84
CA SER A 53 13.90 -9.52 3.01
C SER A 53 12.92 -10.38 2.23
N ASN A 54 11.91 -9.76 1.61
CA ASN A 54 10.84 -10.45 0.93
C ASN A 54 11.11 -10.58 -0.57
N LYS A 55 11.00 -11.81 -1.08
CA LYS A 55 11.17 -12.12 -2.51
C LYS A 55 9.88 -12.00 -3.29
N ASN A 56 8.73 -12.12 -2.62
CA ASN A 56 7.43 -11.96 -3.25
C ASN A 56 7.05 -10.48 -3.35
N PRO A 57 6.04 -10.13 -4.16
CA PRO A 57 5.59 -8.75 -4.21
C PRO A 57 5.17 -8.25 -2.82
N SER A 58 5.64 -7.07 -2.44
CA SER A 58 5.47 -6.51 -1.11
C SER A 58 5.32 -4.99 -1.12
N LEU A 59 4.53 -4.49 -0.15
CA LEU A 59 4.17 -3.08 -0.01
C LEU A 59 4.00 -2.73 1.47
N MET A 60 4.53 -1.57 1.87
CA MET A 60 4.19 -0.93 3.14
C MET A 60 3.30 0.28 2.85
N ILE A 61 2.21 0.41 3.62
CA ILE A 61 1.20 1.45 3.47
C ILE A 61 1.16 2.25 4.76
N GLU A 62 1.57 3.50 4.73
CA GLU A 62 1.24 4.46 5.79
C GLU A 62 -0.13 5.07 5.45
N CYS A 63 -1.14 4.91 6.31
CA CYS A 63 -2.51 5.32 5.98
C CYS A 63 -2.77 6.82 6.10
N GLY A 64 -1.99 7.52 6.93
CA GLY A 64 -2.12 8.95 7.21
C GLY A 64 -1.27 9.35 8.42
N PHE A 65 -1.34 10.62 8.83
CA PHE A 65 -0.49 11.19 9.87
C PHE A 65 -1.22 11.33 11.21
N LEU A 66 -0.82 10.55 12.21
CA LEU A 66 -1.32 10.76 13.60
C LEU A 66 -0.88 12.10 14.19
N SER A 67 0.16 12.73 13.63
CA SER A 67 0.57 14.08 14.01
C SER A 67 -0.38 15.16 13.48
N ASN A 68 -1.24 14.84 12.51
CA ASN A 68 -2.28 15.72 12.00
C ASN A 68 -3.61 15.40 12.72
N PRO A 69 -4.13 16.30 13.57
CA PRO A 69 -5.33 16.04 14.36
C PRO A 69 -6.57 15.63 13.55
N ASP A 70 -6.71 16.16 12.32
CA ASP A 70 -7.84 15.84 11.45
C ASP A 70 -7.71 14.43 10.86
N GLU A 71 -6.49 13.98 10.57
CA GLU A 71 -6.25 12.61 10.12
C GLU A 71 -6.31 11.62 11.28
N GLU A 72 -5.73 11.95 12.44
CA GLU A 72 -5.84 11.17 13.67
C GLU A 72 -7.31 10.91 14.02
N ALA A 73 -8.14 11.95 14.01
CA ALA A 73 -9.57 11.83 14.30
C ALA A 73 -10.29 10.91 13.29
N LYS A 74 -9.96 11.01 11.99
CA LYS A 74 -10.54 10.12 10.96
C LYS A 74 -10.07 8.68 11.13
N LEU A 75 -8.76 8.45 11.32
CA LEU A 75 -8.14 7.15 11.50
C LEU A 75 -8.70 6.39 12.71
N ALA A 76 -9.21 7.11 13.72
CA ALA A 76 -9.88 6.54 14.88
C ALA A 76 -11.33 6.06 14.61
N THR A 77 -11.93 6.42 13.47
CA THR A 77 -13.32 6.03 13.14
C THR A 77 -13.39 4.69 12.41
N ALA A 78 -14.39 3.87 12.75
CA ALA A 78 -14.63 2.60 12.10
C ALA A 78 -15.00 2.77 10.63
N GLU A 79 -15.75 3.83 10.32
CA GLU A 79 -16.19 4.16 8.96
C GLU A 79 -14.98 4.41 8.05
N TYR A 80 -14.00 5.21 8.50
CA TYR A 80 -12.81 5.49 7.71
C TYR A 80 -11.88 4.29 7.61
N GLN A 81 -11.73 3.50 8.68
CA GLN A 81 -10.99 2.24 8.64
C GLN A 81 -11.60 1.25 7.63
N GLN A 82 -12.93 1.20 7.52
CA GLN A 82 -13.61 0.39 6.51
C GLN A 82 -13.35 0.89 5.08
N GLN A 83 -13.34 2.21 4.88
CA GLN A 83 -12.98 2.81 3.60
C GLN A 83 -11.52 2.51 3.20
N LEU A 84 -10.58 2.58 4.16
CA LEU A 84 -9.19 2.20 3.96
C LEU A 84 -9.07 0.72 3.58
N ALA A 85 -9.71 -0.17 4.35
CA ALA A 85 -9.72 -1.60 4.06
C ALA A 85 -10.29 -1.92 2.66
N PHE A 86 -11.40 -1.29 2.28
CA PHE A 86 -11.98 -1.43 0.95
C PHE A 86 -11.05 -0.90 -0.15
N THR A 87 -10.37 0.21 0.10
CA THR A 87 -9.41 0.82 -0.83
C THR A 87 -8.22 -0.10 -1.06
N ILE A 88 -7.65 -0.67 0.02
CA ILE A 88 -6.56 -1.64 -0.03
C ILE A 88 -7.02 -2.89 -0.80
N TYR A 89 -8.15 -3.47 -0.41
CA TYR A 89 -8.73 -4.63 -1.10
C TYR A 89 -8.92 -4.39 -2.60
N SER A 90 -9.47 -3.24 -3.00
CA SER A 90 -9.67 -2.90 -4.41
C SER A 90 -8.35 -2.76 -5.16
N GLY A 91 -7.34 -2.11 -4.55
CA GLY A 91 -6.02 -2.00 -5.15
C GLY A 91 -5.31 -3.34 -5.31
N LEU A 92 -5.54 -4.28 -4.39
CA LEU A 92 -5.04 -5.66 -4.51
C LEU A 92 -5.68 -6.39 -5.69
N LEU A 93 -7.01 -6.29 -5.84
CA LEU A 93 -7.70 -6.89 -6.99
C LEU A 93 -7.21 -6.32 -8.32
N ASP A 94 -7.01 -5.00 -8.39
CA ASP A 94 -6.45 -4.37 -9.58
C ASP A 94 -5.06 -4.92 -9.89
N TYR A 95 -4.17 -5.00 -8.88
CA TYR A 95 -2.83 -5.53 -9.06
C TYR A 95 -2.86 -6.98 -9.57
N LEU A 96 -3.66 -7.85 -8.95
CA LEU A 96 -3.83 -9.23 -9.38
C LEU A 96 -4.36 -9.33 -10.81
N SER A 97 -5.23 -8.41 -11.23
CA SER A 97 -5.73 -8.36 -12.61
C SER A 97 -4.66 -7.98 -13.65
N THR A 98 -3.53 -7.40 -13.21
CA THR A 98 -2.38 -7.10 -14.09
C THR A 98 -1.44 -8.30 -14.29
N MET A 99 -1.58 -9.36 -13.49
CA MET A 99 -0.75 -10.57 -13.60
C MET A 99 -1.24 -11.44 -14.77
N ALA A 100 -0.30 -12.08 -15.48
CA ALA A 100 -0.65 -12.93 -16.63
C ALA A 100 -1.47 -14.16 -16.18
N PRO A 101 -2.35 -14.72 -17.04
CA PRO A 101 -3.15 -15.91 -16.70
C PRO A 101 -2.31 -17.13 -16.28
N ASP A 102 -1.10 -17.24 -16.79
CA ASP A 102 -0.18 -18.36 -16.49
C ASP A 102 0.69 -18.10 -15.23
N GLU A 103 0.63 -16.88 -14.68
CA GLU A 103 1.17 -16.47 -13.38
C GLU A 103 0.05 -16.28 -12.34
N GLN A 104 -1.21 -16.58 -12.71
CA GLN A 104 -2.31 -16.61 -11.76
C GLN A 104 -2.12 -17.78 -10.81
N TRP A 105 -2.37 -17.47 -9.54
CA TRP A 105 -2.26 -18.33 -8.38
C TRP A 105 -2.69 -19.78 -8.66
N THR A 106 -1.73 -20.68 -8.80
CA THR A 106 -1.96 -22.12 -8.66
C THR A 106 -1.79 -22.47 -7.19
N ALA A 107 -2.55 -23.44 -6.68
CA ALA A 107 -2.57 -23.81 -5.27
C ALA A 107 -1.26 -24.46 -4.74
N ASP A 108 -0.14 -24.28 -5.43
CA ASP A 108 1.18 -24.73 -5.01
C ASP A 108 1.78 -23.71 -4.03
N GLU A 109 2.17 -24.19 -2.85
CA GLU A 109 2.50 -23.39 -1.65
C GLU A 109 3.69 -22.42 -1.79
N ASP A 110 4.43 -22.45 -2.91
CA ASP A 110 5.68 -21.68 -3.09
C ASP A 110 5.58 -20.56 -4.14
N SER A 111 4.43 -20.38 -4.80
CA SER A 111 4.23 -19.37 -5.85
C SER A 111 3.00 -18.49 -5.61
N GLY A 112 3.16 -17.45 -4.80
CA GLY A 112 2.25 -16.29 -4.87
C GLY A 112 1.79 -15.65 -3.56
N GLU A 113 2.58 -15.61 -2.49
CA GLU A 113 2.19 -14.86 -1.30
C GLU A 113 2.46 -13.36 -1.46
N LEU A 114 1.43 -12.53 -1.42
CA LEU A 114 1.59 -11.08 -1.38
C LEU A 114 1.71 -10.60 0.08
N PHE A 115 2.69 -9.74 0.36
CA PHE A 115 2.88 -9.19 1.70
C PHE A 115 2.58 -7.69 1.72
N VAL A 116 1.50 -7.33 2.42
CA VAL A 116 1.14 -5.93 2.68
C VAL A 116 1.24 -5.66 4.17
N THR A 117 2.01 -4.64 4.54
CA THR A 117 2.05 -4.12 5.92
C THR A 117 1.36 -2.76 5.94
N ILE A 118 0.54 -2.53 6.97
CA ILE A 118 -0.25 -1.30 7.14
C ILE A 118 0.20 -0.66 8.45
N GLU A 119 0.64 0.59 8.36
CA GLU A 119 1.07 1.44 9.47
C GLU A 119 0.25 2.74 9.55
#